data_AF-A0A821QX70-F1
#
_entry.id   AF-A0A821QX70-F1
#
_cell.length_a   1.000
_cell.length_b   1.000
_cell.length_c   1.000
_cell.angle_alpha   90.00
_cell.angle_beta   90.00
_cell.angle_gamma   90.00
#
_symmetry.space_group_name_H-M   'P 1'
#
loop_
_entity.id
_entity.type
_entity.pdbx_description
1 polymer ?
#
loop_
_entity_poly.entity_id
_entity_poly.type
_entity_poly.pdbx_seq_one_letter_code
_entity_poly.pdbx_strand_id
1 'polypeptide(L)'
;NKIFLLLFLSLKLYPLIEQIVKFYPQSIVYPFKLSYETLQYSTNDSTLKHNLEIIRQKLDRHTLLVNEFIQALNQLNPQHEYENWCKELYQLLTNDHQRLIKSRLTSIRFQFKNTIEKDLDNLFGKQGELFSTVLLTDVKTILTNLGTKLKSIAHDKTNINDYSTWFSLTFQQQHRILGTPSIREIEIPGQYTSKKKPLPEHHIKIVGFDEKILVLQSLRLPKRLTICEHDENDYRFLLKSGEDIRKDQRIQALFSIMNDLYDNEPNCNQSNLAHITVQTYKVIPMSTKLSIIEWLDNTRSLKELIETSYTQAENDIISQGQHPRKLYQDYVTNEFQKAKPT
;
A
#
# COMPACT_ATOMS: atom_id res chain seq x y z
N ASN A 1 19.08 -17.20 -7.17
CA ASN A 1 18.18 -18.29 -6.74
C ASN A 1 16.67 -18.05 -6.96
N LYS A 2 16.01 -16.97 -6.47
CA LYS A 2 14.55 -16.75 -6.72
C LYS A 2 14.17 -16.46 -8.19
N ILE A 3 15.07 -15.82 -8.94
CA ILE A 3 14.83 -15.41 -10.33
C ILE A 3 14.99 -16.61 -11.28
N PHE A 4 15.95 -17.51 -11.03
CA PHE A 4 16.23 -18.68 -11.88
C PHE A 4 15.11 -19.73 -11.89
N LEU A 5 14.39 -19.91 -10.78
CA LEU A 5 13.26 -20.85 -10.68
C LEU A 5 11.99 -20.32 -11.40
N LEU A 6 11.75 -19.01 -11.32
CA LEU A 6 10.67 -18.33 -12.06
C LEU A 6 10.97 -18.29 -13.58
N LEU A 7 12.24 -18.18 -13.97
CA LEU A 7 12.73 -18.23 -15.36
C LEU A 7 12.56 -19.61 -16.02
N PHE A 8 12.74 -20.70 -15.27
CA PHE A 8 12.55 -22.06 -15.79
C PHE A 8 11.06 -22.46 -15.83
N LEU A 9 10.24 -21.92 -14.93
CA LEU A 9 8.80 -22.15 -14.87
C LEU A 9 8.00 -21.26 -15.84
N SER A 10 8.47 -20.06 -16.19
CA SER A 10 7.70 -19.10 -17.01
C SER A 10 7.43 -19.56 -18.45
N LEU A 11 8.27 -20.41 -19.05
CA LEU A 11 8.00 -20.99 -20.38
C LEU A 11 7.05 -22.19 -20.30
N LYS A 12 7.23 -23.09 -19.33
CA LYS A 12 6.37 -24.28 -19.17
C LYS A 12 5.00 -23.97 -18.59
N LEU A 13 4.90 -22.97 -17.72
CA LEU A 13 3.64 -22.52 -17.12
C LEU A 13 2.99 -21.38 -17.91
N TYR A 14 3.62 -20.89 -19.00
CA TYR A 14 3.01 -19.84 -19.84
C TYR A 14 1.57 -20.17 -20.25
N PRO A 15 1.25 -21.40 -20.74
CA PRO A 15 -0.12 -21.74 -21.11
C PRO A 15 -1.09 -21.69 -19.93
N LEU A 16 -0.63 -22.07 -18.73
CA LEU A 16 -1.44 -22.01 -17.51
C LEU A 16 -1.70 -20.55 -17.09
N ILE A 17 -0.67 -19.71 -17.14
CA ILE A 17 -0.80 -18.27 -16.85
C ILE A 17 -1.75 -17.63 -17.84
N GLU A 18 -1.64 -17.97 -19.13
CA GLU A 18 -2.55 -17.47 -20.16
C GLU A 18 -4.01 -17.89 -19.91
N GLN A 19 -4.25 -19.13 -19.46
CA GLN A 19 -5.58 -19.57 -19.04
C GLN A 19 -6.09 -18.77 -17.82
N ILE A 20 -5.25 -18.56 -16.81
CA ILE A 20 -5.65 -17.76 -15.63
C ILE A 20 -5.97 -16.32 -16.04
N VAL A 21 -5.16 -15.69 -16.89
CA VAL A 21 -5.41 -14.33 -17.40
C VAL A 21 -6.73 -14.28 -18.19
N LYS A 22 -7.05 -15.34 -18.94
CA LYS A 22 -8.28 -15.41 -19.72
C LYS A 22 -9.53 -15.59 -18.85
N PHE A 23 -9.49 -16.47 -17.85
CA PHE A 23 -10.68 -16.86 -17.08
C PHE A 23 -10.82 -16.14 -15.75
N TYR A 24 -9.70 -15.76 -15.12
CA TYR A 24 -9.64 -15.14 -13.79
C TYR A 24 -8.63 -13.97 -13.76
N PRO A 25 -8.76 -12.94 -14.62
CA PRO A 25 -7.78 -11.87 -14.74
C PRO A 25 -7.52 -11.12 -13.43
N GLN A 26 -8.56 -10.87 -12.62
CA GLN A 26 -8.43 -10.16 -11.34
C GLN A 26 -7.71 -10.99 -10.27
N SER A 27 -7.59 -12.30 -10.42
CA SER A 27 -6.86 -13.16 -9.46
C SER A 27 -5.34 -12.99 -9.58
N ILE A 28 -4.85 -12.66 -10.78
CA ILE A 28 -3.42 -12.65 -11.11
C ILE A 28 -2.86 -11.23 -11.30
N VAL A 29 -3.72 -10.21 -11.44
CA VAL A 29 -3.29 -8.82 -11.68
C VAL A 29 -2.28 -8.30 -10.65
N TYR A 30 -2.55 -8.45 -9.35
CA TYR A 30 -1.63 -7.96 -8.32
C TYR A 30 -0.34 -8.79 -8.23
N PRO A 31 -0.39 -10.13 -8.15
CA PRO A 31 0.83 -10.96 -8.17
C PRO A 31 1.69 -10.78 -9.43
N PHE A 32 1.05 -10.61 -10.59
CA PHE A 32 1.74 -10.34 -11.85
C PHE A 32 2.43 -8.99 -11.80
N LYS A 33 1.74 -7.93 -11.37
CA LYS A 33 2.32 -6.57 -11.29
C LYS A 33 3.55 -6.50 -10.40
N LEU A 34 3.50 -7.13 -9.22
CA LEU A 34 4.66 -7.27 -8.32
C LEU A 34 5.86 -7.97 -8.99
N SER A 35 5.57 -9.05 -9.70
CA SER A 35 6.59 -9.85 -10.38
C SER A 35 7.18 -9.07 -11.55
N TYR A 36 6.32 -8.44 -12.35
CA TYR A 36 6.69 -7.63 -13.51
C TYR A 36 7.60 -6.45 -13.12
N GLU A 37 7.25 -5.69 -12.08
CA GLU A 37 8.06 -4.57 -11.57
C GLU A 37 9.50 -5.00 -11.21
N THR A 38 9.66 -6.21 -10.70
CA THR A 38 10.97 -6.75 -10.28
C THR A 38 11.73 -7.40 -11.46
N LEU A 39 11.01 -8.09 -12.35
CA LEU A 39 11.60 -8.94 -13.39
C LEU A 39 11.99 -8.17 -14.65
N GLN A 40 11.23 -7.12 -15.02
CA GLN A 40 11.49 -6.36 -16.25
C GLN A 40 12.92 -5.79 -16.31
N TYR A 41 13.50 -5.43 -15.15
CA TYR A 41 14.84 -4.86 -15.04
C TYR A 41 15.95 -5.87 -14.73
N SER A 42 15.60 -7.09 -14.31
CA SER A 42 16.59 -8.08 -13.82
C SER A 42 16.89 -9.20 -14.81
N THR A 43 16.06 -9.40 -15.83
CA THR A 43 16.30 -10.43 -16.85
C THR A 43 16.95 -9.87 -18.12
N ASN A 44 17.88 -10.63 -18.72
CA ASN A 44 18.46 -10.36 -20.03
C ASN A 44 17.83 -11.18 -21.16
N ASP A 45 16.92 -12.11 -20.83
CA ASP A 45 16.25 -12.98 -21.80
C ASP A 45 15.19 -12.20 -22.60
N SER A 46 15.39 -12.09 -23.91
CA SER A 46 14.48 -11.39 -24.84
C SER A 46 13.14 -12.10 -25.01
N THR A 47 13.12 -13.43 -24.99
CA THR A 47 11.90 -14.24 -25.12
C THR A 47 11.02 -14.06 -23.89
N LEU A 48 11.64 -14.07 -22.71
CA LEU A 48 10.92 -13.82 -21.46
C LEU A 48 10.33 -12.40 -21.43
N LYS A 49 11.11 -11.38 -21.81
CA LYS A 49 10.61 -10.00 -21.90
C LYS A 49 9.40 -9.91 -22.82
N HIS A 50 9.48 -10.53 -24.00
CA HIS A 50 8.38 -10.56 -24.96
C HIS A 50 7.12 -11.22 -24.38
N ASN A 51 7.26 -12.39 -23.75
CA ASN A 51 6.13 -13.10 -23.13
C ASN A 51 5.50 -12.32 -21.97
N LEU A 52 6.32 -11.66 -21.14
CA LEU A 52 5.84 -10.80 -20.05
C LEU A 52 5.06 -9.61 -20.60
N GLU A 53 5.52 -8.98 -21.68
CA GLU A 53 4.79 -7.89 -22.34
C GLU A 53 3.45 -8.37 -22.92
N ILE A 54 3.40 -9.54 -23.54
CA ILE A 54 2.14 -10.11 -24.05
C ILE A 54 1.15 -10.32 -22.91
N ILE A 55 1.58 -10.93 -21.80
CA ILE A 55 0.72 -11.15 -20.64
C ILE A 55 0.25 -9.82 -20.07
N ARG A 56 1.17 -8.85 -19.91
CA ARG A 56 0.85 -7.50 -19.44
C ARG A 56 -0.23 -6.86 -20.31
N GLN A 57 -0.06 -6.85 -21.62
CA GLN A 57 -1.02 -6.25 -22.55
C GLN A 57 -2.38 -6.94 -22.51
N LYS A 58 -2.42 -8.27 -22.39
CA LYS A 58 -3.68 -9.03 -22.22
C LYS A 58 -4.35 -8.65 -20.91
N LEU A 59 -3.60 -8.66 -19.82
CA LEU A 59 -4.11 -8.35 -18.49
C LEU A 59 -4.63 -6.92 -18.41
N ASP A 60 -3.88 -5.94 -18.92
CA ASP A 60 -4.27 -4.52 -18.97
C ASP A 60 -5.60 -4.30 -19.71
N ARG A 61 -5.88 -5.10 -20.76
CA ARG A 61 -7.19 -5.06 -21.47
C ARG A 61 -8.33 -5.60 -20.61
N HIS A 62 -8.07 -6.58 -19.76
CA HIS A 62 -9.07 -7.22 -18.90
C HIS A 62 -9.23 -6.53 -17.54
N THR A 63 -8.25 -5.73 -17.10
CA THR A 63 -8.21 -5.14 -15.75
C THR A 63 -7.95 -3.64 -15.77
N LEU A 64 -8.46 -2.92 -16.78
CA LEU A 64 -8.25 -1.48 -16.93
C LEU A 64 -8.64 -0.71 -15.66
N LEU A 65 -9.84 -0.97 -15.14
CA LEU A 65 -10.33 -0.32 -13.92
C LEU A 65 -9.51 -0.68 -12.67
N VAL A 66 -8.96 -1.90 -12.60
CA VAL A 66 -8.06 -2.28 -11.50
C VAL A 66 -6.78 -1.46 -11.53
N ASN A 67 -6.24 -1.19 -12.73
CA ASN A 67 -5.07 -0.34 -12.88
C ASN A 67 -5.36 1.11 -12.47
N GLU A 68 -6.51 1.66 -12.87
CA GLU A 68 -6.94 2.99 -12.44
C GLU A 68 -7.17 3.05 -10.92
N PHE A 69 -7.78 2.01 -10.35
CA PHE A 69 -7.97 1.89 -8.91
C PHE A 69 -6.64 1.90 -8.14
N ILE A 70 -5.64 1.14 -8.59
CA ILE A 70 -4.28 1.17 -8.02
C ILE A 70 -3.68 2.58 -8.11
N GLN A 71 -3.89 3.29 -9.22
CA GLN A 71 -3.39 4.65 -9.40
C GLN A 71 -4.10 5.63 -8.45
N ALA A 72 -5.42 5.55 -8.30
CA ALA A 72 -6.20 6.35 -7.37
C ALA A 72 -5.80 6.10 -5.91
N LEU A 73 -5.58 4.83 -5.53
CA LEU A 73 -5.09 4.48 -4.20
C LEU A 73 -3.69 5.06 -3.91
N ASN A 74 -2.78 5.09 -4.88
CA ASN A 74 -1.48 5.73 -4.70
C ASN A 74 -1.60 7.24 -4.40
N GLN A 75 -2.60 7.92 -4.97
CA GLN A 75 -2.85 9.35 -4.74
C GLN A 75 -3.30 9.66 -3.30
N LEU A 76 -3.80 8.67 -2.57
CA LEU A 76 -4.20 8.83 -1.16
C LEU A 76 -3.00 9.00 -0.22
N ASN A 77 -1.78 8.63 -0.63
CA ASN A 77 -0.57 8.76 0.18
C ASN A 77 0.50 9.63 -0.49
N PRO A 78 0.18 10.93 -0.73
CA PRO A 78 1.07 11.82 -1.47
C PRO A 78 2.42 12.00 -0.75
N GLN A 79 2.44 11.97 0.57
CA GLN A 79 3.68 12.10 1.32
C GLN A 79 4.68 10.97 1.06
N HIS A 80 4.22 9.73 0.89
CA HIS A 80 5.15 8.63 0.59
C HIS A 80 5.75 8.75 -0.79
N GLU A 81 4.93 9.14 -1.77
CA GLU A 81 5.38 9.39 -3.14
C GLU A 81 6.38 10.54 -3.18
N TYR A 82 6.15 11.59 -2.37
CA TYR A 82 7.09 12.68 -2.16
C TYR A 82 8.42 12.21 -1.52
N GLU A 83 8.38 11.41 -0.46
CA GLU A 83 9.58 10.87 0.20
C GLU A 83 10.42 10.00 -0.75
N ASN A 84 9.76 9.17 -1.57
CA ASN A 84 10.44 8.38 -2.60
C ASN A 84 11.09 9.28 -3.65
N TRP A 85 10.35 10.27 -4.13
CA TRP A 85 10.87 11.21 -5.10
C TRP A 85 12.07 11.98 -4.55
N CYS A 86 12.03 12.44 -3.29
CA CYS A 86 13.19 13.07 -2.67
C CYS A 86 14.42 12.15 -2.74
N LYS A 87 14.28 10.86 -2.41
CA LYS A 87 15.37 9.88 -2.50
C LYS A 87 15.87 9.70 -3.94
N GLU A 88 14.96 9.56 -4.90
CA GLU A 88 15.28 9.45 -6.32
C GLU A 88 15.98 10.72 -6.82
N LEU A 89 15.51 11.91 -6.42
CA LEU A 89 16.11 13.18 -6.78
C LEU A 89 17.50 13.34 -6.17
N TYR A 90 17.74 12.91 -4.93
CA TYR A 90 19.09 12.86 -4.39
C TYR A 90 20.00 11.94 -5.20
N GLN A 91 19.52 10.76 -5.62
CA GLN A 91 20.28 9.85 -6.48
C GLN A 91 20.54 10.42 -7.87
N LEU A 92 19.59 11.16 -8.44
CA LEU A 92 19.69 11.80 -9.74
C LEU A 92 20.49 13.11 -9.72
N LEU A 93 20.60 13.79 -8.58
CA LEU A 93 21.55 14.89 -8.40
C LEU A 93 22.99 14.39 -8.23
N THR A 94 23.16 13.13 -7.80
CA THR A 94 24.48 12.48 -7.76
C THR A 94 24.88 11.79 -9.07
N ASN A 95 23.94 11.56 -9.99
CA ASN A 95 24.16 10.83 -11.25
C ASN A 95 23.66 11.66 -12.46
N ASP A 96 24.45 11.86 -13.52
CA ASP A 96 24.14 12.71 -14.69
C ASP A 96 22.96 12.23 -15.60
N HIS A 97 21.75 12.09 -15.06
CA HIS A 97 20.57 11.59 -15.77
C HIS A 97 19.43 12.63 -15.86
N GLN A 98 19.69 13.75 -16.54
CA GLN A 98 18.75 14.87 -16.68
C GLN A 98 17.40 14.53 -17.35
N ARG A 99 17.33 13.51 -18.22
CA ARG A 99 16.08 13.12 -18.91
C ARG A 99 15.06 12.43 -17.99
N LEU A 100 15.51 11.61 -17.04
CA LEU A 100 14.62 10.93 -16.09
C LEU A 100 13.96 11.95 -15.15
N ILE A 101 14.72 12.97 -14.75
CA ILE A 101 14.29 14.06 -13.87
C ILE A 101 13.08 14.81 -14.45
N LYS A 102 13.15 15.22 -15.73
CA LYS A 102 12.07 16.00 -16.37
C LYS A 102 10.74 15.26 -16.41
N SER A 103 10.73 13.99 -16.85
CA SER A 103 9.53 13.15 -16.90
C SER A 103 8.88 13.00 -15.51
N ARG A 104 9.71 12.80 -14.49
CA ARG A 104 9.23 12.60 -13.11
C ARG A 104 8.70 13.89 -12.48
N LEU A 105 9.35 15.02 -12.72
CA LEU A 105 8.86 16.33 -12.31
C LEU A 105 7.47 16.63 -12.87
N THR A 106 7.20 16.27 -14.13
CA THR A 106 5.87 16.44 -14.73
C THR A 106 4.81 15.60 -14.01
N SER A 107 5.12 14.33 -13.69
CA SER A 107 4.23 13.45 -12.93
C SER A 107 3.88 14.00 -11.54
N ILE A 108 4.86 14.58 -10.86
CA ILE A 108 4.69 15.14 -9.50
C ILE A 108 3.97 16.49 -9.56
N ARG A 109 4.33 17.35 -10.50
CA ARG A 109 3.57 18.58 -10.78
C ARG A 109 2.10 18.28 -11.02
N PHE A 110 1.78 17.18 -11.71
CA PHE A 110 0.39 16.77 -11.88
C PHE A 110 -0.27 16.32 -10.56
N GLN A 111 0.42 15.51 -9.76
CA GLN A 111 -0.12 15.00 -8.48
C GLN A 111 -0.31 16.09 -7.42
N PHE A 112 0.53 17.13 -7.43
CA PHE A 112 0.54 18.17 -6.40
C PHE A 112 0.29 19.58 -6.96
N LYS A 113 -0.34 19.65 -8.14
CA LYS A 113 -0.50 20.86 -8.95
C LYS A 113 -0.92 22.09 -8.15
N ASN A 114 -1.77 21.91 -7.14
CA ASN A 114 -2.30 23.03 -6.38
C ASN A 114 -1.54 23.33 -5.08
N THR A 115 -0.57 22.50 -4.69
CA THR A 115 0.01 22.52 -3.33
C THR A 115 1.48 22.91 -3.28
N ILE A 116 2.29 22.37 -4.20
CA ILE A 116 3.75 22.54 -4.19
C ILE A 116 4.31 23.06 -5.52
N GLU A 117 3.45 23.33 -6.51
CA GLU A 117 3.88 23.72 -7.87
C GLU A 117 4.74 25.00 -7.86
N LYS A 118 4.34 26.03 -7.10
CA LYS A 118 5.12 27.26 -6.94
C LYS A 118 6.49 27.03 -6.29
N ASP A 119 6.53 26.16 -5.28
CA ASP A 119 7.75 25.85 -4.54
C ASP A 119 8.72 25.02 -5.43
N LEU A 120 8.19 24.13 -6.27
CA LEU A 120 8.97 23.40 -7.29
C LEU A 120 9.45 24.30 -8.43
N ASP A 121 8.63 25.25 -8.89
CA ASP A 121 9.02 26.24 -9.90
C ASP A 121 10.17 27.12 -9.41
N ASN A 122 10.15 27.54 -8.15
CA ASN A 122 11.23 28.33 -7.57
C ASN A 122 12.55 27.54 -7.48
N LEU A 123 12.47 26.24 -7.18
CA LEU A 123 13.64 25.37 -7.04
C LEU A 123 14.25 24.99 -8.40
N PHE A 124 13.41 24.56 -9.32
CA PHE A 124 13.87 23.86 -10.52
C PHE A 124 13.59 24.64 -11.80
N GLY A 125 12.87 25.76 -11.74
CA GLY A 125 12.29 26.39 -12.91
C GLY A 125 11.09 25.60 -13.42
N LYS A 126 10.32 26.18 -14.34
CA LYS A 126 9.07 25.61 -14.84
C LYS A 126 9.26 24.26 -15.54
N GLN A 127 10.45 24.01 -16.08
CA GLN A 127 10.81 22.83 -16.87
C GLN A 127 12.13 22.17 -16.41
N GLY A 128 12.65 22.53 -15.24
CA GLY A 128 13.91 21.98 -14.73
C GLY A 128 15.17 22.74 -15.16
N GLU A 129 15.01 23.95 -15.72
CA GLU A 129 16.12 24.80 -16.20
C GLU A 129 17.12 25.22 -15.11
N LEU A 130 16.73 25.21 -13.83
CA LEU A 130 17.61 25.59 -12.72
C LEU A 130 18.39 24.41 -12.12
N PHE A 131 18.20 23.17 -12.61
CA PHE A 131 18.85 21.98 -12.03
C PHE A 131 20.39 22.05 -12.00
N SER A 132 21.01 22.66 -13.01
CA SER A 132 22.47 22.75 -13.11
C SER A 132 23.09 23.80 -12.20
N THR A 133 22.30 24.71 -11.63
CA THR A 133 22.77 25.88 -10.88
C THR A 133 22.44 25.82 -9.38
N VAL A 134 21.61 24.87 -8.95
CA VAL A 134 21.12 24.81 -7.57
C VAL A 134 22.12 24.09 -6.66
N LEU A 135 22.44 24.70 -5.52
CA LEU A 135 23.28 24.10 -4.48
C LEU A 135 22.50 23.00 -3.73
N LEU A 136 23.17 21.89 -3.42
CA LEU A 136 22.57 20.75 -2.72
C LEU A 136 21.94 21.14 -1.37
N THR A 137 22.50 22.12 -0.65
CA THR A 137 22.00 22.61 0.64
C THR A 137 20.64 23.29 0.53
N ASP A 138 20.42 24.04 -0.54
CA ASP A 138 19.17 24.76 -0.78
C ASP A 138 18.05 23.78 -1.16
N VAL A 139 18.40 22.75 -1.95
CA VAL A 139 17.52 21.61 -2.24
C VAL A 139 17.08 20.95 -0.93
N LYS A 140 18.01 20.61 -0.02
CA LYS A 140 17.64 19.91 1.22
C LYS A 140 16.63 20.70 2.04
N THR A 141 16.89 21.99 2.22
CA THR A 141 16.08 22.87 3.08
C THR A 141 14.66 23.03 2.51
N ILE A 142 14.54 23.24 1.20
CA ILE A 142 13.23 23.41 0.58
C ILE A 142 12.48 22.06 0.54
N LEU A 143 13.18 20.95 0.30
CA LEU A 143 12.57 19.62 0.37
C LEU A 143 12.06 19.29 1.79
N THR A 144 12.77 19.73 2.83
CA THR A 144 12.27 19.56 4.21
C THR A 144 11.02 20.40 4.47
N ASN A 145 10.98 21.66 4.00
CA ASN A 145 9.83 22.56 4.16
C ASN A 145 8.60 22.08 3.36
N LEU A 146 8.83 21.54 2.17
CA LEU A 146 7.79 20.91 1.37
C LEU A 146 7.25 19.64 2.05
N GLY A 147 8.14 18.82 2.62
CA GLY A 147 7.76 17.63 3.38
C GLY A 147 6.88 17.95 4.58
N THR A 148 7.16 19.03 5.32
CA THR A 148 6.34 19.46 6.45
C THR A 148 4.98 20.01 6.01
N LYS A 149 4.93 20.80 4.94
CA LYS A 149 3.69 21.30 4.32
C LYS A 149 2.80 20.17 3.80
N LEU A 150 3.38 19.11 3.25
CA LEU A 150 2.63 17.93 2.81
C LEU A 150 2.08 17.10 3.98
N LYS A 151 2.85 17.00 5.08
CA LYS A 151 2.41 16.33 6.32
C LYS A 151 1.18 17.00 6.92
N SER A 152 1.15 18.33 7.01
CA SER A 152 0.00 19.04 7.56
C SER A 152 -1.26 18.83 6.73
N ILE A 153 -1.16 18.93 5.40
CA ILE A 153 -2.29 18.70 4.49
C ILE A 153 -2.81 17.26 4.58
N ALA A 154 -1.92 16.29 4.80
CA ALA A 154 -2.31 14.89 4.94
C ALA A 154 -3.03 14.58 6.26
N HIS A 155 -2.90 15.41 7.29
CA HIS A 155 -3.67 15.30 8.54
C HIS A 155 -5.08 15.88 8.41
N ASP A 156 -5.23 16.99 7.70
CA ASP A 156 -6.50 17.73 7.68
C ASP A 156 -7.52 17.15 6.67
N LYS A 157 -7.05 16.47 5.62
CA LYS A 157 -7.92 15.92 4.58
C LYS A 157 -8.54 14.59 5.01
N THR A 158 -9.83 14.65 5.35
CA THR A 158 -10.65 13.48 5.68
C THR A 158 -11.57 13.06 4.53
N ASN A 159 -11.68 13.83 3.45
CA ASN A 159 -12.46 13.46 2.27
C ASN A 159 -11.56 12.79 1.21
N ILE A 160 -11.96 11.61 0.73
CA ILE A 160 -11.26 10.84 -0.30
C ILE A 160 -11.11 11.61 -1.62
N ASN A 161 -12.09 12.46 -1.94
CA ASN A 161 -12.15 13.24 -3.18
C ASN A 161 -11.15 14.39 -3.19
N ASP A 162 -10.66 14.82 -2.02
CA ASP A 162 -9.60 15.83 -1.92
C ASP A 162 -8.24 15.29 -2.41
N TYR A 163 -8.11 13.97 -2.54
CA TYR A 163 -6.94 13.28 -3.05
C TYR A 163 -7.13 12.82 -4.50
N SER A 164 -8.28 12.22 -4.80
CA SER A 164 -8.59 11.74 -6.15
C SER A 164 -10.07 11.82 -6.44
N THR A 165 -10.43 12.56 -7.48
CA THR A 165 -11.81 12.60 -7.99
C THR A 165 -12.23 11.29 -8.67
N TRP A 166 -11.30 10.34 -8.84
CA TRP A 166 -11.58 9.04 -9.44
C TRP A 166 -12.63 8.26 -8.65
N PHE A 167 -12.57 8.30 -7.31
CA PHE A 167 -13.48 7.53 -6.43
C PHE A 167 -14.95 7.96 -6.55
N SER A 168 -15.23 9.26 -6.72
CA SER A 168 -16.60 9.78 -6.83
C SER A 168 -17.08 9.93 -8.26
N LEU A 169 -16.29 10.55 -9.15
CA LEU A 169 -16.76 10.93 -10.47
C LEU A 169 -16.47 9.85 -11.52
N THR A 170 -15.20 9.46 -11.63
CA THR A 170 -14.76 8.57 -12.72
C THR A 170 -15.30 7.16 -12.54
N PHE A 171 -15.18 6.62 -11.33
CA PHE A 171 -15.66 5.28 -11.00
C PHE A 171 -17.17 5.15 -11.22
N GLN A 172 -17.97 6.10 -10.71
CA GLN A 172 -19.44 6.07 -10.87
C GLN A 172 -19.88 6.25 -12.33
N GLN A 173 -19.22 7.11 -13.11
CA GLN A 173 -19.54 7.32 -14.52
C GLN A 173 -19.23 6.08 -15.37
N GLN A 174 -18.07 5.44 -15.14
CA GLN A 174 -17.65 4.25 -15.87
C GLN A 174 -18.50 3.01 -15.51
N HIS A 175 -18.99 2.93 -14.27
CA HIS A 175 -19.84 1.84 -13.80
C HIS A 175 -21.30 1.93 -14.28
N ARG A 176 -21.76 3.09 -14.78
CA ARG A 176 -23.14 3.29 -15.30
C ARG A 176 -23.35 2.85 -16.76
N ILE A 177 -22.29 2.65 -17.53
CA ILE A 177 -22.42 2.29 -18.96
C ILE A 177 -22.65 0.77 -19.07
N LEU A 178 -23.92 0.39 -18.91
CA LEU A 178 -24.48 -0.95 -19.04
C LEU A 178 -24.34 -1.44 -20.49
N GLY A 179 -23.61 -2.54 -20.71
CA GLY A 179 -23.53 -3.17 -22.04
C GLY A 179 -22.54 -4.32 -22.17
N THR A 180 -21.47 -4.35 -21.37
CA THR A 180 -20.57 -5.52 -21.29
C THR A 180 -20.14 -5.77 -19.83
N PRO A 181 -20.66 -6.83 -19.17
CA PRO A 181 -20.56 -6.98 -17.72
C PRO A 181 -19.14 -7.21 -17.19
N SER A 182 -18.29 -7.96 -17.89
CA SER A 182 -17.07 -8.51 -17.29
C SER A 182 -15.79 -7.66 -17.36
N ILE A 183 -15.76 -6.58 -18.16
CA ILE A 183 -14.56 -5.74 -18.35
C ILE A 183 -14.56 -4.51 -17.40
N ARG A 184 -15.69 -4.21 -16.77
CA ARG A 184 -15.93 -2.94 -16.07
C ARG A 184 -16.30 -3.07 -14.59
N GLU A 185 -16.10 -4.24 -14.02
CA GLU A 185 -16.31 -4.47 -12.59
C GLU A 185 -14.97 -4.68 -11.89
N ILE A 186 -14.85 -4.17 -10.67
CA ILE A 186 -13.71 -4.44 -9.79
C ILE A 186 -14.20 -5.37 -8.69
N GLU A 187 -13.57 -6.54 -8.57
CA GLU A 187 -13.78 -7.44 -7.44
C GLU A 187 -13.11 -6.86 -6.20
N ILE A 188 -13.72 -7.04 -5.02
CA ILE A 188 -12.96 -6.79 -3.79
C ILE A 188 -11.70 -7.66 -3.82
N PRO A 189 -10.51 -7.06 -3.61
CA PRO A 189 -9.28 -7.82 -3.67
C PRO A 189 -9.23 -8.89 -2.57
N GLY A 190 -8.57 -10.02 -2.83
CA GLY A 190 -8.32 -11.07 -1.83
C GLY A 190 -9.46 -12.09 -1.65
N GLN A 191 -10.36 -12.22 -2.62
CA GLN A 191 -11.43 -13.24 -2.61
C GLN A 191 -11.01 -14.61 -3.17
N TYR A 192 -10.00 -14.66 -4.03
CA TYR A 192 -9.50 -15.92 -4.60
C TYR A 192 -8.78 -16.74 -3.53
N THR A 193 -9.33 -17.92 -3.21
CA THR A 193 -8.71 -18.90 -2.31
C THR A 193 -8.24 -20.13 -3.08
N SER A 194 -7.22 -20.82 -2.58
CA SER A 194 -6.72 -22.06 -3.17
C SER A 194 -7.54 -23.30 -2.78
N LYS A 195 -8.61 -23.13 -2.00
CA LYS A 195 -9.37 -24.24 -1.40
C LYS A 195 -10.49 -24.78 -2.30
N LYS A 196 -11.06 -23.92 -3.15
CA LYS A 196 -12.21 -24.25 -4.02
C LYS A 196 -12.05 -23.60 -5.38
N LYS A 197 -12.73 -24.13 -6.39
CA LYS A 197 -12.82 -23.49 -7.71
C LYS A 197 -13.47 -22.11 -7.53
N PRO A 198 -12.84 -21.02 -8.02
CA PRO A 198 -13.41 -19.68 -7.92
C PRO A 198 -14.67 -19.56 -8.79
N LEU A 199 -15.64 -18.79 -8.30
CA LEU A 199 -16.90 -18.47 -9.00
C LEU A 199 -17.01 -16.95 -9.08
N PRO A 200 -16.42 -16.29 -10.11
CA PRO A 200 -16.37 -14.83 -10.22
C PRO A 200 -17.73 -14.12 -10.23
N GLU A 201 -18.79 -14.84 -10.60
CA GLU A 201 -20.19 -14.40 -10.56
C GLU A 201 -20.73 -14.21 -9.13
N HIS A 202 -20.17 -14.94 -8.15
CA HIS A 202 -20.46 -14.78 -6.73
C HIS A 202 -19.39 -13.97 -6.00
N HIS A 203 -18.37 -13.50 -6.73
CA HIS A 203 -17.40 -12.61 -6.14
C HIS A 203 -18.03 -11.25 -5.95
N ILE A 204 -17.77 -10.76 -4.76
CA ILE A 204 -18.19 -9.49 -4.26
C ILE A 204 -17.51 -8.37 -5.09
N LYS A 205 -18.29 -7.36 -5.49
CA LYS A 205 -17.88 -6.30 -6.42
C LYS A 205 -18.02 -4.94 -5.76
N ILE A 206 -17.03 -4.09 -5.99
CA ILE A 206 -17.03 -2.70 -5.54
C ILE A 206 -18.11 -1.94 -6.30
N VAL A 207 -19.04 -1.29 -5.58
CA VAL A 207 -20.05 -0.40 -6.18
C VAL A 207 -19.81 1.07 -5.83
N GLY A 208 -19.01 1.34 -4.80
CA GLY A 208 -18.66 2.70 -4.41
C GLY A 208 -17.63 2.76 -3.29
N PHE A 209 -17.40 3.96 -2.79
CA PHE A 209 -16.49 4.26 -1.70
C PHE A 209 -17.12 5.28 -0.79
N ASP A 210 -16.90 5.17 0.52
CA ASP A 210 -17.25 6.23 1.45
C ASP A 210 -16.36 7.45 1.18
N GLU A 211 -16.97 8.64 1.18
CA GLU A 211 -16.23 9.89 1.02
C GLU A 211 -15.30 10.13 2.20
N LYS A 212 -15.63 9.63 3.40
CA LYS A 212 -14.82 9.81 4.60
C LYS A 212 -13.74 8.74 4.71
N ILE A 213 -12.50 9.19 4.88
CA ILE A 213 -11.36 8.34 5.23
C ILE A 213 -10.91 8.62 6.65
N LEU A 214 -10.46 7.57 7.34
CA LEU A 214 -9.84 7.71 8.66
C LEU A 214 -8.31 7.70 8.50
N VAL A 215 -7.66 8.79 8.88
CA VAL A 215 -6.18 8.87 8.95
C VAL A 215 -5.74 8.42 10.34
N LEU A 216 -4.97 7.34 10.41
CA LEU A 216 -4.48 6.83 11.70
C LEU A 216 -3.24 7.60 12.17
N GLN A 217 -3.21 7.88 13.47
CA GLN A 217 -2.11 8.58 14.15
C GLN A 217 -0.91 7.66 14.38
N SER A 218 -0.21 7.33 13.30
CA SER A 218 1.02 6.52 13.30
C SER A 218 2.09 7.18 12.44
N LEU A 219 3.35 6.72 12.55
CA LEU A 219 4.51 7.31 11.86
C LEU A 219 4.30 7.45 10.34
N ARG A 220 3.58 6.50 9.74
CA ARG A 220 3.31 6.44 8.29
C ARG A 220 1.95 6.97 7.88
N LEU A 221 1.12 7.44 8.82
CA LEU A 221 -0.23 7.95 8.59
C LEU A 221 -1.09 7.09 7.64
N PRO A 222 -1.17 5.77 7.90
CA PRO A 222 -1.94 4.89 7.05
C PRO A 222 -3.43 5.28 7.10
N LYS A 223 -4.11 5.07 5.98
CA LYS A 223 -5.50 5.51 5.80
C LYS A 223 -6.42 4.31 5.79
N ARG A 224 -7.50 4.36 6.57
CA ARG A 224 -8.57 3.38 6.48
C ARG A 224 -9.62 3.90 5.50
N LEU A 225 -9.88 3.09 4.48
CA LEU A 225 -10.87 3.29 3.44
C LEU A 225 -12.06 2.39 3.71
N THR A 226 -13.27 2.86 3.41
CA THR A 226 -14.48 2.03 3.40
C THR A 226 -14.92 1.87 1.95
N ILE A 227 -15.02 0.62 1.51
CA ILE A 227 -15.48 0.22 0.18
C ILE A 227 -16.94 -0.22 0.34
N CYS A 228 -17.82 0.38 -0.46
CA CYS A 228 -19.26 0.09 -0.46
C CYS A 228 -19.57 -0.94 -1.53
N GLU A 229 -20.53 -1.82 -1.21
CA GLU A 229 -20.79 -3.03 -1.99
C GLU A 229 -22.26 -3.28 -2.25
N HIS A 230 -22.52 -4.26 -3.12
CA HIS A 230 -23.86 -4.67 -3.51
C HIS A 230 -24.53 -5.60 -2.50
N ASP A 231 -23.79 -6.12 -1.52
CA ASP A 231 -24.26 -7.10 -0.52
C ASP A 231 -24.71 -6.44 0.80
N GLU A 232 -24.86 -5.11 0.80
CA GLU A 232 -25.24 -4.27 1.95
C GLU A 232 -24.21 -4.23 3.10
N ASN A 233 -23.00 -4.79 2.91
CA ASN A 233 -21.94 -4.74 3.89
C ASN A 233 -20.85 -3.72 3.52
N ASP A 234 -20.30 -3.05 4.53
CA ASP A 234 -19.16 -2.14 4.39
C ASP A 234 -17.85 -2.91 4.58
N TYR A 235 -16.95 -2.83 3.60
CA TYR A 235 -15.63 -3.46 3.68
C TYR A 235 -14.55 -2.43 3.94
N ARG A 236 -13.87 -2.56 5.08
CA ARG A 236 -12.85 -1.60 5.50
C ARG A 236 -11.44 -2.14 5.22
N PHE A 237 -10.60 -1.28 4.67
CA PHE A 237 -9.22 -1.62 4.35
C PHE A 237 -8.25 -0.54 4.84
N LEU A 238 -7.16 -0.97 5.45
CA LEU A 238 -6.02 -0.13 5.76
C LEU A 238 -5.07 -0.05 4.55
N LEU A 239 -4.96 1.14 3.97
CA LEU A 239 -3.99 1.46 2.94
C LEU A 239 -2.61 1.67 3.56
N LYS A 240 -1.67 0.80 3.20
CA LYS A 240 -0.24 0.96 3.50
C LYS A 240 0.53 1.26 2.22
N SER A 241 1.16 2.43 2.19
CA SER A 241 2.08 2.81 1.12
C SER A 241 3.53 2.81 1.63
N GLY A 242 4.43 2.38 0.76
CA GLY A 242 5.86 2.47 0.97
C GLY A 242 6.54 1.33 1.67
N GLU A 243 5.78 0.28 1.95
CA GLU A 243 6.27 -0.91 2.61
C GLU A 243 5.92 -2.10 1.74
N ASP A 244 6.90 -2.96 1.53
CA ASP A 244 6.70 -4.24 0.90
C ASP A 244 6.21 -5.24 1.96
N ILE A 245 4.88 -5.39 2.06
CA ILE A 245 4.23 -6.28 3.03
C ILE A 245 4.05 -7.71 2.49
N ARG A 246 4.80 -8.11 1.46
CA ARG A 246 4.79 -9.51 0.98
C ARG A 246 5.19 -10.50 2.07
N LYS A 247 6.03 -10.09 3.02
CA LYS A 247 6.38 -10.93 4.19
C LYS A 247 5.16 -11.17 5.06
N ASP A 248 4.42 -10.11 5.40
CA ASP A 248 3.17 -10.17 6.16
C ASP A 248 2.13 -11.05 5.46
N GLN A 249 1.98 -10.93 4.13
CA GLN A 249 1.11 -11.81 3.34
C GLN A 249 1.47 -13.28 3.51
N ARG A 250 2.77 -13.63 3.51
CA ARG A 250 3.22 -15.02 3.69
C ARG A 250 2.99 -15.52 5.11
N ILE A 251 3.09 -14.64 6.12
CA ILE A 251 2.76 -14.98 7.50
C ILE A 251 1.25 -15.28 7.64
N GLN A 252 0.38 -14.45 7.04
CA GLN A 252 -1.07 -14.71 7.05
C GLN A 252 -1.44 -16.01 6.32
N ALA A 253 -0.76 -16.32 5.22
CA ALA A 253 -0.93 -17.61 4.54
C ALA A 253 -0.48 -18.78 5.42
N LEU A 254 0.62 -18.63 6.17
CA LEU A 254 1.07 -19.64 7.13
C LEU A 254 0.04 -19.84 8.25
N PHE A 255 -0.52 -18.78 8.80
CA PHE A 255 -1.59 -18.88 9.80
C PHE A 255 -2.85 -19.55 9.25
N SER A 256 -3.19 -19.31 7.98
CA SER A 256 -4.29 -20.01 7.33
C SER A 256 -4.04 -21.52 7.25
N ILE A 257 -2.81 -21.94 6.95
CA ILE A 257 -2.41 -23.36 6.95
C ILE A 257 -2.44 -23.92 8.39
N MET A 258 -2.00 -23.15 9.39
CA MET A 258 -2.09 -23.59 10.79
C MET A 258 -3.53 -23.83 11.23
N ASN A 259 -4.46 -22.96 10.84
CA ASN A 259 -5.88 -23.17 11.10
C ASN A 259 -6.41 -24.43 10.42
N ASP A 260 -6.00 -24.69 9.17
CA ASP A 260 -6.35 -25.94 8.48
C ASP A 260 -5.83 -27.18 9.22
N LEU A 261 -4.67 -27.09 9.87
CA LEU A 261 -4.15 -28.18 10.71
C LEU A 261 -4.95 -28.31 12.00
N TYR A 262 -5.28 -27.21 12.68
CA TYR A 262 -6.08 -27.24 13.91
C TYR A 262 -7.48 -27.79 13.69
N ASP A 263 -8.13 -27.46 12.56
CA ASP A 263 -9.46 -27.96 12.24
C ASP A 263 -9.47 -29.48 12.00
N ASN A 264 -8.34 -30.05 11.55
CA ASN A 264 -8.16 -31.48 11.32
C ASN A 264 -7.75 -32.26 12.59
N GLU A 265 -7.26 -31.57 13.63
CA GLU A 265 -6.84 -32.19 14.89
C GLU A 265 -8.04 -32.36 15.83
N PRO A 266 -8.44 -33.60 16.17
CA PRO A 266 -9.63 -33.84 16.98
C PRO A 266 -9.60 -33.13 18.32
N ASN A 267 -8.42 -32.99 18.95
CA ASN A 267 -8.24 -32.33 20.25
C ASN A 267 -8.38 -30.81 20.18
N CYS A 268 -8.17 -30.20 19.01
CA CYS A 268 -8.29 -28.76 18.80
C CYS A 268 -9.70 -28.37 18.31
N ASN A 269 -10.50 -29.34 17.86
CA ASN A 269 -11.83 -29.15 17.27
C ASN A 269 -12.94 -29.90 18.05
N GLN A 270 -12.75 -30.13 19.36
CA GLN A 270 -13.78 -30.74 20.21
C GLN A 270 -14.85 -29.72 20.57
N SER A 271 -16.13 -30.10 20.47
CA SER A 271 -17.28 -29.26 20.81
C SER A 271 -17.32 -28.78 22.27
N ASN A 272 -16.59 -29.44 23.18
CA ASN A 272 -16.50 -29.11 24.60
C ASN A 272 -15.17 -28.41 25.00
N LEU A 273 -14.24 -28.22 24.06
CA LEU A 273 -13.04 -27.41 24.24
C LEU A 273 -13.17 -26.13 23.40
N ALA A 274 -12.43 -25.09 23.76
CA ALA A 274 -12.38 -23.89 22.93
C ALA A 274 -11.80 -24.26 21.56
N HIS A 275 -12.56 -24.07 20.48
CA HIS A 275 -12.07 -24.19 19.10
C HIS A 275 -10.84 -23.30 18.96
N ILE A 276 -9.68 -23.93 18.72
CA ILE A 276 -8.40 -23.22 18.65
C ILE A 276 -8.22 -22.74 17.21
N THR A 277 -8.31 -21.43 17.02
CA THR A 277 -8.07 -20.81 15.72
C THR A 277 -7.28 -19.52 15.89
N VAL A 278 -6.38 -19.27 14.96
CA VAL A 278 -5.67 -17.99 14.86
C VAL A 278 -6.53 -17.05 14.02
N GLN A 279 -6.93 -15.91 14.59
CA GLN A 279 -7.62 -14.87 13.82
C GLN A 279 -6.70 -14.37 12.70
N THR A 280 -7.09 -14.62 11.45
CA THR A 280 -6.37 -14.15 10.26
C THR A 280 -7.07 -12.94 9.64
N TYR A 281 -6.34 -12.21 8.80
CA TYR A 281 -6.85 -11.09 8.01
C TYR A 281 -6.12 -11.04 6.66
N LYS A 282 -6.79 -10.48 5.65
CA LYS A 282 -6.25 -10.40 4.29
C LYS A 282 -5.16 -9.34 4.19
N VAL A 283 -4.02 -9.73 3.63
CA VAL A 283 -2.93 -8.83 3.25
C VAL A 283 -2.75 -8.92 1.74
N ILE A 284 -2.93 -7.80 1.05
CA ILE A 284 -3.05 -7.77 -0.41
C ILE A 284 -2.07 -6.75 -0.97
N PRO A 285 -0.85 -7.20 -1.35
CA PRO A 285 0.11 -6.35 -1.98
C PRO A 285 -0.32 -6.06 -3.42
N MET A 286 -0.53 -4.79 -3.76
CA MET A 286 -1.00 -4.35 -5.08
C MET A 286 0.15 -3.99 -6.02
N SER A 287 1.24 -3.46 -5.45
CA SER A 287 2.52 -3.18 -6.11
C SER A 287 3.65 -3.28 -5.09
N THR A 288 4.90 -3.10 -5.52
CA THR A 288 6.06 -3.11 -4.60
C THR A 288 6.01 -2.01 -3.54
N LYS A 289 5.16 -0.99 -3.73
CA LYS A 289 5.05 0.19 -2.85
C LYS A 289 3.62 0.46 -2.37
N LEU A 290 2.62 -0.31 -2.80
CA LEU A 290 1.22 -0.09 -2.43
C LEU A 290 0.59 -1.40 -2.02
N SER A 291 -0.07 -1.40 -0.87
CA SER A 291 -0.80 -2.58 -0.40
C SER A 291 -2.00 -2.17 0.43
N ILE A 292 -3.00 -3.04 0.47
CA ILE A 292 -4.14 -2.92 1.37
C ILE A 292 -4.15 -4.09 2.34
N ILE A 293 -4.61 -3.83 3.56
CA ILE A 293 -4.79 -4.82 4.62
C ILE A 293 -6.24 -4.75 5.06
N GLU A 294 -6.91 -5.88 5.19
CA GLU A 294 -8.25 -5.95 5.76
C GLU A 294 -8.28 -5.31 7.16
N TRP A 295 -9.27 -4.46 7.38
CA TRP A 295 -9.49 -3.86 8.69
C TRP A 295 -10.41 -4.76 9.50
N LEU A 296 -9.95 -5.17 10.68
CA LEU A 296 -10.77 -5.89 11.63
C LEU A 296 -11.58 -4.91 12.46
N ASP A 297 -12.90 -4.95 12.30
CA ASP A 297 -13.82 -4.11 13.07
C ASP A 297 -13.83 -4.45 14.55
N ASN A 298 -14.23 -3.48 15.37
CA ASN A 298 -14.29 -3.60 16.83
C ASN A 298 -12.96 -3.96 17.49
N THR A 299 -11.83 -3.65 16.85
CA THR A 299 -10.49 -3.82 17.41
C THR A 299 -9.91 -2.49 17.87
N ARG A 300 -9.13 -2.53 18.96
CA ARG A 300 -8.32 -1.42 19.46
C ARG A 300 -6.92 -1.93 19.78
N SER A 301 -5.93 -1.04 19.73
CA SER A 301 -4.59 -1.44 20.14
C SER A 301 -4.56 -1.75 21.63
N LEU A 302 -3.77 -2.75 22.05
CA LEU A 302 -3.62 -3.08 23.47
C LEU A 302 -3.13 -1.87 24.27
N LYS A 303 -2.24 -1.06 23.67
CA LYS A 303 -1.75 0.18 24.26
C LYS A 303 -2.91 1.14 24.59
N GLU A 304 -3.78 1.40 23.63
CA GLU A 304 -4.95 2.27 23.82
C GLU A 304 -5.90 1.72 24.88
N LEU A 305 -6.13 0.40 24.91
CA LEU A 305 -6.94 -0.23 25.94
C LEU A 305 -6.37 -0.01 27.34
N ILE A 306 -5.06 -0.17 27.51
CA ILE A 306 -4.39 0.07 28.79
C ILE A 306 -4.44 1.56 29.14
N GLU A 307 -4.10 2.45 28.22
CA GLU A 307 -4.08 3.89 28.45
C GLU A 307 -5.46 4.45 28.81
N THR A 308 -6.52 3.94 28.18
CA THR A 308 -7.91 4.34 28.50
C THR A 308 -8.43 3.75 29.81
N SER A 309 -7.76 2.72 30.35
CA SER A 309 -8.14 2.10 31.63
C SER A 309 -7.52 2.79 32.86
N TYR A 310 -6.54 3.69 32.66
CA TYR A 310 -5.91 4.39 33.78
C TYR A 310 -6.90 5.27 34.54
N THR A 311 -6.80 5.21 35.86
CA THR A 311 -7.51 6.12 36.76
C THR A 311 -6.94 7.54 36.66
N GLN A 312 -7.69 8.53 37.14
CA GLN A 312 -7.22 9.92 37.16
C GLN A 312 -5.90 10.07 37.94
N ALA A 313 -5.78 9.39 39.09
CA ALA A 313 -4.57 9.42 39.90
C ALA A 313 -3.35 8.86 39.16
N GLU A 314 -3.52 7.78 38.40
CA GLU A 314 -2.44 7.21 37.58
C GLU A 314 -2.06 8.15 36.43
N ASN A 315 -3.04 8.79 35.79
CA ASN A 315 -2.78 9.80 34.76
C ASN A 315 -2.03 11.02 35.34
N ASP A 316 -2.37 11.44 36.55
CA ASP A 316 -1.67 12.53 37.23
C ASP A 316 -0.21 12.16 37.51
N ILE A 317 0.07 10.95 38.00
CA ILE A 317 1.43 10.43 38.21
C ILE A 317 2.22 10.38 36.88
N ILE A 318 1.59 9.87 35.82
CA ILE A 318 2.18 9.81 34.48
C ILE A 318 2.52 11.22 33.98
N SER A 319 1.61 12.18 34.13
CA SER A 319 1.78 13.56 33.67
C SER A 319 2.85 14.34 34.44
N GLN A 320 3.07 13.99 35.72
CA GLN A 320 4.18 14.50 36.55
C GLN A 320 5.54 13.94 36.14
N GLY A 321 5.61 13.15 35.05
CA GLY A 321 6.86 12.63 34.51
C GLY A 321 7.36 11.37 35.22
N GLN A 322 6.51 10.72 36.01
CA GLN A 322 6.82 9.42 36.63
C GLN A 322 6.39 8.23 35.77
N HIS A 323 6.14 8.46 34.47
CA HIS A 323 5.85 7.37 33.55
C HIS A 323 7.02 6.35 33.53
N PRO A 324 6.77 5.02 33.69
CA PRO A 324 7.83 4.01 33.79
C PRO A 324 8.87 4.05 32.66
N ARG A 325 8.43 4.31 31.43
CA ARG A 325 9.33 4.52 30.27
C ARG A 325 10.35 5.64 30.49
N LYS A 326 9.93 6.77 31.07
CA LYS A 326 10.82 7.91 31.34
C LYS A 326 11.79 7.57 32.45
N LEU A 327 11.31 6.98 33.54
CA LEU A 327 12.16 6.51 34.64
C LEU A 327 13.23 5.52 34.16
N TYR A 328 12.85 4.58 33.30
CA TYR A 328 13.81 3.66 32.68
C TYR A 328 14.82 4.39 31.77
N GLN A 329 14.35 5.34 30.96
CA GLN A 329 15.23 6.11 30.07
C GLN A 329 16.23 6.98 30.86
N ASP A 330 15.79 7.60 31.95
CA ASP A 330 16.65 8.40 32.84
C ASP A 330 17.68 7.49 33.54
N TYR A 331 17.26 6.32 34.02
CA TYR A 331 18.17 5.32 34.59
C TYR A 331 19.25 4.90 33.58
N VAL A 332 18.86 4.48 32.37
CA VAL A 332 19.80 4.05 31.32
C VAL A 332 20.74 5.18 30.92
N THR A 333 20.24 6.41 30.79
CA THR A 333 21.05 7.57 30.40
C THR A 333 22.07 7.91 31.49
N ASN A 334 21.67 7.88 32.75
CA ASN A 334 22.55 8.15 33.88
C ASN A 334 23.63 7.08 34.03
N GLU A 335 23.28 5.80 33.91
CA GLU A 335 24.26 4.70 33.95
C GLU A 335 25.23 4.75 32.76
N PHE A 336 24.73 5.09 31.57
CA PHE A 336 25.60 5.29 30.39
C PHE A 336 26.56 6.48 30.56
N GLN A 337 26.12 7.57 31.19
CA GLN A 337 26.99 8.72 31.48
C GLN A 337 28.07 8.37 32.50
N LYS A 338 27.76 7.56 33.53
CA LYS A 338 28.75 7.08 34.51
C LYS A 338 29.79 6.12 33.90
N ALA A 339 29.43 5.39 32.85
CA ALA A 339 30.29 4.39 32.20
C ALA A 339 31.19 4.95 31.08
N LYS A 340 31.10 6.24 30.74
CA LYS A 340 32.00 6.83 29.73
C LYS A 340 33.44 6.88 30.29
N PRO A 341 34.44 6.30 29.58
CA PRO A 341 35.83 6.46 29.97
C PRO A 341 36.22 7.93 29.86
N THR A 342 36.80 8.45 30.94
CA THR A 342 37.32 9.83 31.07
C THR A 342 38.48 10.10 30.14
#